data_AF-A0A914DDE0-F1
#
_entry.id   AF-A0A914DDE0-F1
#
_cell.length_a   1.000
_cell.length_b   1.000
_cell.length_c   1.000
_cell.angle_alpha   90.00
_cell.angle_beta   90.00
_cell.angle_gamma   90.00
#
_symmetry.space_group_name_H-M   'P 1'
#
loop_
_entity.id
_entity.type
_entity.pdbx_description
1 polymer ?
#
loop_
_entity_poly.entity_id
_entity_poly.type
_entity_poly.pdbx_seq_one_letter_code
_entity_poly.pdbx_strand_id
1 'polypeptide(L)'
;MFHFSEFFVTAISNNDSLRPDSFLLNHSKAYWTAAVASWIEFWIEAYLFPSLYSEFISYLGLAMCITGEIFRKLAMCHASTGFTHQIAVRRQKNHTLITWGVYGIVRHPGYLGWFLWSIGTQVN
;
A
#
# COMPACT_ATOMS: atom_id res chain seq x y z
N MET A 1 3.64 5.92 7.85
CA MET A 1 2.24 5.54 8.12
C MET A 1 1.85 4.20 7.50
N PHE A 2 2.03 4.01 6.19
CA PHE A 2 1.61 2.79 5.45
C PHE A 2 1.91 1.45 6.15
N HIS A 3 3.16 1.20 6.54
CA HIS A 3 3.56 -0.08 7.16
C HIS A 3 2.91 -0.31 8.53
N PHE A 4 2.77 0.75 9.33
CA PHE A 4 2.13 0.66 10.64
C PHE A 4 0.62 0.46 10.52
N SER A 5 -0.04 1.20 9.62
CA SER A 5 -1.48 1.09 9.40
C SER A 5 -1.86 -0.26 8.80
N GLU A 6 -1.00 -0.90 7.99
CA GLU A 6 -1.17 -2.30 7.56
C GLU A 6 -1.24 -3.25 8.76
N PHE A 7 -0.25 -3.20 9.65
CA PHE A 7 -0.24 -4.05 10.84
C PHE A 7 -1.46 -3.78 11.74
N PHE A 8 -1.75 -2.50 12.00
CA PHE A 8 -2.84 -2.09 12.87
C PHE A 8 -4.22 -2.52 12.34
N VAL A 9 -4.51 -2.28 11.05
CA VAL A 9 -5.79 -2.67 10.46
C VAL A 9 -5.91 -4.19 10.42
N THR A 10 -4.83 -4.92 10.14
CA THR A 10 -4.83 -6.39 10.21
C THR A 10 -5.17 -6.89 11.60
N ALA A 11 -4.62 -6.27 12.65
CA ALA A 11 -4.90 -6.63 14.02
C ALA A 11 -6.40 -6.46 14.38
N ILE A 12 -7.07 -5.47 13.79
CA ILE A 12 -8.50 -5.21 14.01
C ILE A 12 -9.37 -6.09 13.12
N SER A 13 -9.05 -6.22 11.84
CA SER A 13 -9.93 -6.83 10.83
C SER A 13 -9.72 -8.34 10.67
N ASN A 14 -8.54 -8.85 10.98
CA ASN A 14 -8.15 -10.26 10.81
C ASN A 14 -7.00 -10.65 11.75
N ASN A 15 -7.26 -10.61 13.07
CA ASN A 15 -6.27 -10.89 14.10
C ASN A 15 -5.64 -12.30 13.97
N ASP A 16 -6.41 -13.27 13.50
CA ASP A 16 -5.93 -14.66 13.28
C ASP A 16 -4.79 -14.73 12.24
N SER A 17 -4.71 -13.75 11.34
CA SER A 17 -3.67 -13.64 10.31
C SER A 17 -2.48 -12.76 10.71
N LEU A 18 -2.53 -12.14 11.90
CA LEU A 18 -1.53 -11.15 12.33
C LEU A 18 -0.16 -11.80 12.55
N ARG A 19 0.86 -11.25 11.89
CA ARG A 19 2.26 -11.68 12.02
C ARG A 19 3.17 -10.45 12.02
N PRO A 20 4.44 -10.57 12.47
CA PRO A 20 5.43 -9.52 12.25
C PRO A 20 5.60 -9.15 10.78
N ASP A 21 5.40 -10.10 9.86
CA ASP A 21 5.43 -9.83 8.41
C ASP A 21 4.24 -8.97 7.93
N SER A 22 3.18 -8.80 8.73
CA SER A 22 2.03 -7.94 8.40
C SER A 22 2.40 -6.45 8.34
N PHE A 23 3.59 -6.06 8.82
CA PHE A 23 4.14 -4.72 8.56
C PHE A 23 4.54 -4.52 7.08
N LEU A 24 4.67 -5.60 6.29
CA LEU A 24 5.13 -5.57 4.89
C LEU A 24 6.51 -4.93 4.70
N LEU A 25 7.36 -4.99 5.72
CA LEU A 25 8.76 -4.52 5.62
C LEU A 25 9.66 -5.58 4.94
N ASN A 26 9.26 -6.85 5.03
CA ASN A 26 10.06 -7.98 4.57
C ASN A 26 9.66 -8.38 3.13
N HIS A 27 9.94 -7.49 2.16
CA HIS A 27 9.43 -7.62 0.80
C HIS A 27 10.37 -8.37 -0.15
N SER A 28 11.63 -7.91 -0.28
CA SER A 28 12.72 -8.56 -1.00
C SER A 28 13.98 -7.68 -0.96
N LYS A 29 15.15 -8.21 -1.34
CA LYS A 29 16.35 -7.39 -1.56
C LYS A 29 16.13 -6.33 -2.64
N ALA A 30 15.46 -6.69 -3.73
CA ALA A 30 15.17 -5.76 -4.84
C ALA A 30 14.30 -4.58 -4.40
N TYR A 31 13.33 -4.80 -3.52
CA TYR A 31 12.50 -3.74 -2.93
C TYR A 31 13.35 -2.72 -2.16
N TRP A 32 14.24 -3.20 -1.28
CA TRP A 32 15.14 -2.32 -0.53
C TRP A 32 16.13 -1.59 -1.45
N THR A 33 16.64 -2.25 -2.48
CA THR A 33 17.49 -1.60 -3.49
C THR A 33 16.75 -0.47 -4.21
N ALA A 34 15.50 -0.68 -4.62
CA ALA A 34 14.69 0.35 -5.25
C ALA A 34 14.42 1.54 -4.31
N ALA A 35 14.09 1.27 -3.04
CA ALA A 35 13.89 2.31 -2.04
C ALA A 35 15.18 3.14 -1.84
N VAL A 36 16.33 2.50 -1.67
CA VAL A 36 17.61 3.21 -1.52
C VAL A 36 17.97 3.99 -2.79
N ALA A 37 17.71 3.44 -3.97
CA ALA A 37 17.93 4.14 -5.24
C ALA A 37 17.08 5.42 -5.33
N SER A 38 15.80 5.38 -4.94
CA SER A 38 14.94 6.57 -4.92
C SER A 38 15.45 7.68 -4.00
N TRP A 39 16.03 7.32 -2.84
CA TRP A 39 16.60 8.31 -1.93
C TRP A 39 17.85 8.96 -2.53
N ILE A 40 18.71 8.17 -3.15
CA ILE A 40 19.92 8.66 -3.82
C ILE A 40 19.54 9.60 -4.98
N GLU A 41 18.59 9.19 -5.82
CA GLU A 41 18.04 10.00 -6.91
C GLU A 41 17.54 11.35 -6.39
N PHE A 42 16.68 11.33 -5.36
CA PHE A 42 16.16 12.57 -4.75
C PHE A 42 17.27 13.50 -4.26
N TRP A 43 18.29 13.01 -3.56
CA TRP A 43 19.38 13.85 -3.06
C TRP A 43 20.25 14.42 -4.19
N ILE A 44 20.47 13.63 -5.25
CA ILE A 44 21.20 14.08 -6.44
C ILE A 44 20.43 15.18 -7.16
N GLU A 45 19.13 14.99 -7.39
CA GLU A 45 18.26 15.98 -8.05
C GLU A 45 18.15 17.26 -7.21
N ALA A 46 17.94 17.14 -5.90
CA ALA A 46 17.85 18.28 -5.01
C ALA A 46 19.15 19.10 -4.98
N TYR A 47 20.31 18.46 -5.11
CA TYR A 47 21.61 19.13 -5.11
C TYR A 47 22.00 19.73 -6.46
N LEU A 48 21.79 18.98 -7.56
CA LEU A 48 22.23 19.37 -8.90
C LEU A 48 21.18 20.12 -9.71
N PHE A 49 19.89 19.82 -9.49
CA PHE A 49 18.77 20.28 -10.30
C PHE A 49 17.57 20.74 -9.45
N PRO A 50 17.75 21.69 -8.52
CA PRO A 50 16.68 22.11 -7.60
C PRO A 50 15.44 22.69 -8.31
N SER A 51 15.58 23.12 -9.57
CA SER A 51 14.46 23.60 -10.40
C SER A 51 13.50 22.51 -10.88
N LEU A 52 13.86 21.22 -10.77
CA LEU A 52 12.98 20.11 -11.13
C LEU A 52 11.89 19.86 -10.09
N TYR A 53 12.15 20.23 -8.84
CA TYR A 53 11.20 20.06 -7.75
C TYR A 53 10.00 21.00 -7.92
N SER A 54 8.79 20.45 -7.77
CA SER A 54 7.55 21.22 -7.81
C SER A 54 6.65 20.87 -6.64
N GLU A 55 6.40 21.86 -5.77
CA GLU A 55 5.48 21.68 -4.64
C GLU A 55 4.10 21.20 -5.07
N PHE A 56 3.58 21.72 -6.19
CA PHE A 56 2.27 21.33 -6.70
C PHE A 56 2.24 19.85 -7.12
N ILE A 57 3.29 19.37 -7.80
CA ILE A 57 3.41 17.96 -8.20
C ILE A 57 3.57 17.08 -6.96
N SER A 58 4.43 17.48 -6.03
CA SER A 58 4.58 16.83 -4.73
C SER A 58 3.25 16.70 -3.96
N TYR A 59 2.40 17.74 -3.96
CA TYR A 59 1.05 17.66 -3.36
C TYR A 59 0.12 16.70 -4.10
N LEU A 60 0.23 16.60 -5.42
CA LEU A 60 -0.50 15.58 -6.19
C LEU A 60 -0.04 14.17 -5.80
N GLY A 61 1.27 13.95 -5.65
CA GLY A 61 1.85 12.70 -5.14
C GLY A 61 1.33 12.34 -3.74
N LEU A 62 1.24 13.32 -2.84
CA LEU A 62 0.66 13.15 -1.52
C LEU A 62 -0.83 12.77 -1.58
N ALA A 63 -1.62 13.42 -2.45
CA ALA A 63 -3.02 13.10 -2.65
C ALA A 63 -3.22 11.68 -3.20
N MET A 64 -2.34 11.24 -4.11
CA MET A 64 -2.31 9.87 -4.61
C MET A 64 -1.98 8.88 -3.48
N CYS A 65 -1.01 9.19 -2.63
CA CYS A 65 -0.66 8.36 -1.47
C CYS A 65 -1.83 8.19 -0.49
N ILE A 66 -2.51 9.30 -0.14
CA ILE A 66 -3.66 9.29 0.76
C ILE A 66 -4.82 8.49 0.16
N THR A 67 -5.11 8.70 -1.12
CA THR A 67 -6.17 7.97 -1.81
C THR A 67 -5.86 6.48 -1.85
N GLY A 68 -4.62 6.12 -2.20
CA GLY A 68 -4.15 4.74 -2.20
C GLY A 68 -4.27 4.07 -0.83
N GLU A 69 -3.89 4.80 0.22
CA GLU A 69 -4.02 4.37 1.62
C GLU A 69 -5.48 4.09 2.00
N ILE A 70 -6.41 4.98 1.63
CA ILE A 70 -7.84 4.80 1.91
C ILE A 70 -8.37 3.54 1.21
N PHE A 71 -8.11 3.38 -0.10
CA PHE A 71 -8.55 2.19 -0.85
C PHE A 71 -7.98 0.89 -0.26
N ARG A 72 -6.71 0.89 0.10
CA ARG A 72 -6.03 -0.25 0.73
C ARG A 72 -6.72 -0.65 2.03
N LYS A 73 -6.96 0.31 2.92
CA LYS A 73 -7.52 0.07 4.25
C LYS A 73 -8.99 -0.34 4.17
N LEU A 74 -9.77 0.29 3.31
CA LEU A 74 -11.15 -0.12 3.04
C LEU A 74 -11.22 -1.54 2.47
N ALA A 75 -10.28 -1.93 1.61
CA ALA A 75 -10.20 -3.29 1.10
C ALA A 75 -9.95 -4.31 2.21
N MET A 76 -9.06 -3.99 3.16
CA MET A 76 -8.79 -4.83 4.33
C MET A 76 -10.01 -4.90 5.26
N CYS A 77 -10.67 -3.77 5.54
CA CYS A 77 -11.85 -3.74 6.39
C CYS A 77 -13.05 -4.48 5.78
N HIS A 78 -13.36 -4.25 4.50
CA HIS A 78 -14.51 -4.89 3.85
C HIS A 78 -14.30 -6.39 3.62
N ALA A 79 -13.07 -6.83 3.34
CA ALA A 79 -12.78 -8.25 3.21
C ALA A 79 -12.51 -8.94 4.56
N SER A 80 -12.11 -8.20 5.60
CA SER A 80 -11.87 -8.69 6.97
C SER A 80 -11.09 -10.01 6.97
N THR A 81 -11.68 -11.11 7.46
CA THR A 81 -11.07 -12.44 7.52
C THR A 81 -10.75 -13.05 6.15
N GLY A 82 -11.37 -12.55 5.09
CA GLY A 82 -11.04 -12.88 3.70
C GLY A 82 -9.82 -12.14 3.15
N PHE A 83 -9.36 -11.07 3.80
CA PHE A 83 -8.15 -10.37 3.41
C PHE A 83 -6.92 -11.07 3.99
N THR A 84 -6.00 -11.47 3.13
CA THR A 84 -4.74 -12.13 3.51
C THR A 84 -3.58 -11.50 2.74
N HIS A 85 -2.45 -11.24 3.40
CA HIS A 85 -1.25 -10.70 2.74
C HIS A 85 -0.61 -11.71 1.78
N GLN A 86 -0.71 -12.99 2.10
CA GLN A 86 -0.30 -14.08 1.22
C GLN A 86 -1.51 -14.64 0.48
N ILE A 87 -1.39 -14.82 -0.83
CA ILE A 87 -2.48 -15.34 -1.66
C ILE A 87 -2.86 -16.74 -1.19
N ALA A 88 -4.09 -16.88 -0.68
CA ALA A 88 -4.64 -18.17 -0.28
C ALA A 88 -4.92 -19.04 -1.52
N VAL A 89 -4.17 -20.13 -1.67
CA VAL A 89 -4.34 -21.10 -2.78
C VAL A 89 -5.43 -22.15 -2.49
N ARG A 90 -5.89 -22.27 -1.24
CA ARG A 90 -6.98 -23.15 -0.84
C ARG A 90 -8.14 -22.35 -0.27
N ARG A 91 -9.37 -22.71 -0.67
CA ARG A 91 -10.59 -22.10 -0.15
C ARG A 91 -10.81 -22.49 1.30
N GLN A 92 -10.95 -21.50 2.18
CA GLN A 92 -11.34 -21.72 3.57
C GLN A 92 -12.87 -21.82 3.68
N LYS A 93 -13.36 -22.59 4.65
CA LYS A 93 -14.81 -22.81 4.84
C LYS A 93 -15.59 -21.51 5.08
N ASN A 94 -14.95 -20.53 5.73
CA ASN A 94 -15.56 -19.25 6.08
C ASN A 94 -15.27 -18.15 5.04
N HIS A 95 -14.62 -18.47 3.92
CA HIS A 95 -14.28 -17.47 2.91
C HIS A 95 -15.47 -17.24 1.96
N THR A 96 -16.02 -16.03 2.01
CA THR A 96 -17.14 -15.57 1.17
C THR A 96 -16.65 -14.56 0.14
N LEU A 97 -17.36 -14.47 -0.98
CA LEU A 97 -17.08 -13.46 -2.00
C LEU A 97 -17.62 -12.11 -1.53
N ILE A 98 -16.78 -11.09 -1.56
CA ILE A 98 -17.15 -9.71 -1.21
C ILE A 98 -17.31 -8.89 -2.49
N THR A 99 -18.50 -8.34 -2.71
CA THR A 99 -18.84 -7.52 -3.89
C THR A 99 -19.44 -6.16 -3.53
N TRP A 100 -19.43 -5.80 -2.25
CA TRP A 100 -19.97 -4.54 -1.74
C TRP A 100 -18.85 -3.59 -1.29
N GLY A 101 -19.19 -2.32 -1.09
CA GLY A 101 -18.22 -1.27 -0.74
C GLY A 101 -17.20 -1.07 -1.88
N VAL A 102 -15.91 -0.94 -1.54
CA VAL A 102 -14.84 -0.75 -2.56
C VAL A 102 -14.70 -1.91 -3.54
N TYR A 103 -15.14 -3.13 -3.17
CA TYR A 103 -15.14 -4.29 -4.06
C TYR A 103 -16.25 -4.23 -5.12
N GLY A 104 -17.24 -3.37 -4.95
CA GLY A 104 -18.26 -3.08 -5.98
C GLY A 104 -17.75 -2.13 -7.08
N ILE A 105 -16.65 -1.41 -6.82
CA ILE A 105 -16.04 -0.46 -7.76
C ILE A 105 -14.94 -1.15 -8.58
N VAL A 106 -14.07 -1.91 -7.91
CA VAL A 106 -12.94 -2.62 -8.53
C VAL A 106 -12.75 -3.98 -7.88
N ARG A 107 -12.30 -4.99 -8.66
CA ARG A 107 -12.12 -6.37 -8.16
C ARG A 107 -10.98 -6.53 -7.16
N HIS A 108 -9.96 -5.68 -7.23
CA HIS A 108 -8.77 -5.73 -6.36
C HIS A 108 -8.43 -4.36 -5.76
N PRO A 109 -9.28 -3.81 -4.88
CA PRO A 109 -9.09 -2.47 -4.33
C PRO A 109 -7.82 -2.37 -3.46
N GLY A 110 -7.41 -3.47 -2.81
CA GLY A 110 -6.16 -3.52 -2.05
C GLY A 110 -4.89 -3.45 -2.92
N TYR A 111 -4.93 -3.96 -4.15
CA TYR A 111 -3.82 -3.81 -5.11
C TYR A 111 -3.85 -2.44 -5.76
N LEU A 112 -5.03 -1.94 -6.14
CA LEU A 112 -5.19 -0.58 -6.65
C LEU A 112 -4.64 0.46 -5.66
N GLY A 113 -5.04 0.34 -4.39
CA GLY A 113 -4.59 1.26 -3.34
C GLY A 113 -3.07 1.22 -3.15
N TRP A 114 -2.48 0.02 -3.13
CA TRP A 114 -1.03 -0.12 -3.00
C TRP A 114 -0.28 0.42 -4.22
N PHE A 115 -0.78 0.18 -5.43
CA PHE A 115 -0.21 0.71 -6.67
C PHE A 115 -0.19 2.24 -6.68
N LEU A 116 -1.34 2.88 -6.40
CA LEU A 116 -1.44 4.34 -6.32
C LEU A 116 -0.51 4.92 -5.26
N TRP A 117 -0.45 4.28 -4.09
CA TRP A 117 0.46 4.69 -3.02
C TRP A 117 1.92 4.60 -3.47
N SER A 118 2.34 3.49 -4.08
CA SER A 118 3.73 3.30 -4.51
C SER A 118 4.19 4.35 -5.52
N ILE A 119 3.35 4.66 -6.51
CA ILE A 119 3.65 5.71 -7.50
C ILE A 119 3.66 7.08 -6.84
N GLY A 120 2.66 7.38 -6.00
CA GLY A 120 2.55 8.67 -5.34
C GLY A 120 3.77 9.02 -4.49
N THR A 121 4.50 8.04 -3.95
CA THR A 121 5.75 8.30 -3.20
C THR A 121 6.89 8.86 -4.06
N GLN A 122 6.81 8.72 -5.38
CA GLN A 122 7.84 9.13 -6.35
C GLN A 122 7.42 10.33 -7.21
N VAL A 123 6.23 10.90 -6.97
CA VAL A 123 5.74 12.08 -7.68
C VAL A 123 6.14 13.31 -6.88
N ASN A 124 7.21 13.99 -7.32
CA ASN A 124 7.84 15.12 -6.63
C ASN A 124 8.04 16.35 -7.53
#